data_AF-A0A9P6X033-F1
#
_entry.id   AF-A0A9P6X033-F1
#
_cell.length_a   1.000
_cell.length_b   1.000
_cell.length_c   1.000
_cell.angle_alpha   90.00
_cell.angle_beta   90.00
_cell.angle_gamma   90.00
#
_symmetry.space_group_name_H-M   'P 1'
#
loop_
_entity.id
_entity.type
_entity.pdbx_description
1 polymer ?
#
loop_
_entity_poly.entity_id
_entity_poly.type
_entity_poly.pdbx_seq_one_letter_code
_entity_poly.pdbx_strand_id
1 'polypeptide(L)'
;MKTVLFILFLFCNLCLAVVQKRTPPFGITDENSSQHLGDYTHSHETVDKSTYSCYPTGDCEVCSPLEKKTHPYCAEFGNKQAVRCEWDDPELADRKNQTVIYDDDSISLPSFLACPRVKSVERSRFIKFEVLNVTIAILSVLIFIWRQKQVAHEQYQRLAKRIGIV
;
A
#
# COMPACT_ATOMS: atom_id res chain seq x y z
N MET A 1 -26.25 23.09 -23.46
CA MET A 1 -25.55 23.81 -22.36
C MET A 1 -25.91 23.31 -20.96
N LYS A 2 -27.20 23.22 -20.59
CA LYS A 2 -27.62 22.80 -19.25
C LYS A 2 -27.12 21.40 -18.83
N THR A 3 -27.10 20.43 -19.75
CA THR A 3 -26.63 19.06 -19.50
C THR A 3 -25.13 18.97 -19.21
N VAL A 4 -24.30 19.72 -19.93
CA VAL A 4 -22.84 19.73 -19.67
C VAL A 4 -22.47 20.49 -18.42
N LEU A 5 -23.19 21.56 -18.08
CA LEU A 5 -23.02 22.22 -16.79
C LEU A 5 -23.37 21.27 -15.63
N PHE A 6 -24.44 20.47 -15.78
CA PHE A 6 -24.85 19.46 -14.80
C PHE A 6 -23.84 18.32 -14.66
N ILE A 7 -23.27 17.83 -15.77
CA ILE A 7 -22.22 16.81 -15.77
C ILE A 7 -20.94 17.35 -15.13
N LEU A 8 -20.54 18.60 -15.43
CA LEU A 8 -19.42 19.28 -14.77
C LEU A 8 -19.67 19.46 -13.26
N PHE A 9 -20.90 19.81 -12.86
CA PHE A 9 -21.25 19.95 -11.44
C PHE A 9 -21.22 18.61 -10.71
N LEU A 10 -21.75 17.54 -11.31
CA LEU A 10 -21.68 16.17 -10.79
C LEU A 10 -20.23 15.70 -10.67
N PHE A 11 -19.40 15.95 -11.68
CA PHE A 11 -17.97 15.62 -11.63
C PHE A 11 -17.21 16.43 -10.60
N CYS A 12 -17.53 17.71 -10.44
CA CYS A 12 -16.91 18.55 -9.41
C CYS A 12 -17.23 18.05 -8.00
N ASN A 13 -18.49 17.69 -7.74
CA ASN A 13 -18.90 17.12 -6.46
C ASN A 13 -18.29 15.73 -6.20
N LEU A 14 -18.15 14.90 -7.24
CA LEU A 14 -17.52 13.58 -7.13
C LEU A 14 -16.00 13.68 -6.89
N CYS A 15 -15.32 14.62 -7.55
CA CYS A 15 -13.89 14.89 -7.34
C CYS A 15 -13.61 15.44 -5.93
N LEU A 16 -14.44 16.35 -5.42
CA LEU A 16 -14.30 16.89 -4.06
C LEU A 16 -14.38 15.80 -2.98
N ALA A 17 -15.21 14.77 -3.18
CA ALA A 17 -15.32 13.65 -2.24
C ALA A 17 -14.10 12.70 -2.26
N VAL A 18 -13.35 12.64 -3.36
CA VAL A 18 -12.22 11.70 -3.53
C VAL A 18 -10.87 12.29 -3.10
N VAL A 19 -10.74 13.62 -3.02
CA VAL A 19 -9.48 14.31 -2.71
C VAL A 19 -9.00 14.13 -1.25
N GLN A 20 -9.82 13.56 -0.36
CA GLN A 20 -9.57 13.67 1.09
C GLN A 20 -8.67 12.59 1.73
N LYS A 21 -7.98 11.74 0.95
CA LYS A 21 -6.99 10.80 1.52
C LYS A 21 -5.67 10.77 0.73
N ARG A 22 -5.00 11.91 0.60
CA ARG A 22 -3.55 11.89 0.39
C ARG A 22 -2.91 11.45 1.71
N THR A 23 -2.34 10.25 1.71
CA THR A 23 -1.40 9.85 2.77
C THR A 23 -0.05 10.54 2.51
N PRO A 24 0.72 10.85 3.57
CA PRO A 24 2.00 11.57 3.47
C PRO A 24 3.02 10.84 2.57
N PRO A 25 4.05 11.56 2.08
CA PRO A 25 5.01 11.03 1.13
C PRO A 25 5.72 9.79 1.65
N PHE A 26 6.03 8.94 0.68
CA PHE A 26 6.71 7.65 0.79
C PHE A 26 7.97 7.73 1.63
N GLY A 27 8.15 6.69 2.47
CA GLY A 27 9.28 6.55 3.36
C GLY A 27 10.62 6.69 2.65
N ILE A 28 11.50 7.45 3.28
CA ILE A 28 12.94 7.23 3.20
C ILE A 28 13.15 5.82 3.75
N THR A 29 13.55 4.90 2.87
CA THR A 29 14.15 3.63 3.27
C THR A 29 15.50 3.96 3.87
N ASP A 30 15.56 4.03 5.20
CA ASP A 30 16.81 3.78 5.89
C ASP A 30 17.05 2.27 5.81
N GLU A 31 17.93 1.86 4.91
CA GLU A 31 18.57 0.53 4.88
C GLU A 31 19.46 0.37 6.14
N ASN A 32 18.88 0.47 7.34
CA ASN A 32 19.57 0.13 8.58
C ASN A 32 18.63 0.07 9.80
N SER A 33 17.39 -0.41 9.64
CA SER A 33 16.54 -0.69 10.81
C SER A 33 16.91 -2.05 11.41
N SER A 34 18.09 -2.09 12.03
CA SER A 34 18.37 -3.01 13.13
C SER A 34 17.43 -2.63 14.28
N GLN A 35 16.38 -3.43 14.49
CA GLN A 35 15.44 -3.25 15.59
C GLN A 35 16.18 -3.33 16.92
N HIS A 36 16.45 -2.18 17.52
CA HIS A 36 16.99 -2.08 18.87
C HIS A 36 15.85 -2.36 19.86
N LEU A 37 15.77 -3.61 20.32
CA LEU A 37 14.82 -4.04 21.33
C LEU A 37 15.50 -4.01 22.71
N GLY A 38 15.03 -3.12 23.59
CA GLY A 38 15.22 -3.21 25.03
C GLY A 38 16.60 -2.80 25.55
N ASP A 39 16.61 -1.73 26.33
CA ASP A 39 17.71 -1.27 27.15
C ASP A 39 17.87 -2.24 28.35
N TYR A 40 18.60 -3.34 28.15
CA TYR A 40 19.01 -4.24 29.23
C TYR A 40 20.34 -3.73 29.81
N THR A 41 20.23 -3.04 30.94
CA THR A 41 21.34 -2.56 31.74
C THR A 41 22.00 -3.71 32.50
N HIS A 42 23.00 -4.36 31.90
CA HIS A 42 24.33 -4.53 32.50
C HIS A 42 25.27 -5.32 31.57
N SER A 43 26.54 -4.89 31.57
CA SER A 43 27.74 -5.48 30.95
C SER A 43 27.98 -5.16 29.47
N HIS A 44 28.98 -4.30 29.26
CA HIS A 44 29.69 -4.07 28.01
C HIS A 44 30.22 -5.39 27.41
N GLU A 45 29.47 -5.97 26.50
CA GLU A 45 30.02 -6.78 25.42
C GLU A 45 29.32 -6.27 24.17
N THR A 46 30.10 -5.87 23.18
CA THR A 46 29.59 -5.38 21.89
C THR A 46 28.63 -6.42 21.36
N VAL A 47 27.32 -6.11 21.38
CA VAL A 47 26.26 -7.02 20.97
C VAL A 47 26.54 -7.41 19.54
N ASP A 48 27.15 -8.58 19.40
CA ASP A 48 27.44 -9.18 18.12
C ASP A 48 26.09 -9.41 17.43
N LYS A 49 26.14 -9.27 16.12
CA LYS A 49 25.03 -9.45 15.17
C LYS A 49 23.98 -10.46 15.67
N SER A 50 22.69 -10.13 15.53
CA SER A 50 21.59 -11.05 15.88
C SER A 50 21.95 -12.47 15.43
N THR A 51 22.04 -13.43 16.36
CA THR A 51 22.59 -14.77 16.10
C THR A 51 21.72 -15.61 15.14
N TYR A 52 20.70 -15.02 14.54
CA TYR A 52 19.78 -15.67 13.62
C TYR A 52 19.45 -14.75 12.44
N SER A 53 19.32 -15.36 11.27
CA SER A 53 18.84 -14.74 10.04
C SER A 53 17.41 -15.19 9.74
N CYS A 54 16.54 -14.25 9.37
CA CYS A 54 15.15 -14.52 9.01
C CYS A 54 14.88 -14.28 7.53
N TYR A 55 14.18 -15.23 6.90
CA TYR A 55 13.78 -15.16 5.51
C TYR A 55 12.26 -15.09 5.38
N PRO A 56 11.72 -14.23 4.50
CA PRO A 56 10.29 -14.13 4.30
C PRO A 56 9.75 -15.39 3.63
N THR A 57 8.74 -16.02 4.26
CA THR A 57 8.06 -17.20 3.74
C THR A 57 6.70 -16.84 3.13
N GLY A 58 6.09 -15.75 3.61
CA GLY A 58 4.76 -15.30 3.18
C GLY A 58 4.73 -13.84 2.75
N ASP A 59 3.56 -13.41 2.28
CA ASP A 59 3.27 -12.01 2.00
C ASP A 59 3.08 -11.21 3.30
N CYS A 60 3.31 -9.91 3.21
CA CYS A 60 3.01 -8.97 4.30
C CYS A 60 1.49 -8.73 4.35
N GLU A 61 0.91 -8.90 5.53
CA GLU A 61 -0.53 -8.82 5.81
C GLU A 61 -0.82 -7.79 6.91
N VAL A 62 -2.02 -7.22 6.91
CA VAL A 62 -2.43 -6.27 7.95
C VAL A 62 -2.70 -7.02 9.25
N CYS A 63 -2.14 -6.55 10.36
CA CYS A 63 -2.45 -7.14 11.67
C CYS A 63 -3.91 -6.92 12.05
N SER A 64 -4.52 -7.92 12.69
CA SER A 64 -5.85 -7.76 13.27
C SER A 64 -5.85 -6.73 14.41
N PRO A 65 -7.02 -6.14 14.76
CA PRO A 65 -7.09 -5.15 15.84
C PRO A 65 -6.61 -5.66 17.19
N LEU A 66 -6.74 -6.96 17.45
CA LEU A 66 -6.24 -7.60 18.66
C LEU A 66 -4.71 -7.72 18.61
N GLU A 67 -4.15 -8.22 17.50
CA GLU A 67 -2.71 -8.37 17.32
C GLU A 67 -1.95 -7.05 17.43
N LYS A 68 -2.52 -5.95 16.92
CA LYS A 68 -1.93 -4.61 17.06
C LYS A 68 -1.72 -4.17 18.52
N LYS A 69 -2.50 -4.71 19.46
CA LYS A 69 -2.40 -4.38 20.89
C LYS A 69 -1.53 -5.36 21.65
N THR A 70 -1.50 -6.62 21.22
CA THR A 70 -0.91 -7.71 21.99
C THR A 70 0.46 -8.16 21.48
N HIS A 71 0.77 -7.93 20.20
CA HIS A 71 1.98 -8.48 19.59
C HIS A 71 2.97 -7.37 19.17
N PRO A 72 4.26 -7.51 19.53
CA PRO A 72 5.27 -6.47 19.27
C PRO A 72 5.59 -6.29 17.78
N TYR A 73 5.50 -7.36 16.97
CA TYR A 73 5.74 -7.27 15.51
C TYR A 73 4.71 -6.40 14.77
N CYS A 74 3.60 -6.03 15.41
CA CYS A 74 2.62 -5.11 14.84
C CYS A 74 2.82 -3.64 15.28
N ALA A 75 3.76 -3.35 16.18
CA ALA A 75 3.87 -2.03 16.80
C ALA A 75 4.33 -0.94 15.82
N GLU A 76 5.26 -1.26 14.94
CA GLU A 76 5.90 -0.29 14.05
C GLU A 76 5.01 0.07 12.85
N PHE A 77 4.64 -0.92 12.04
CA PHE A 77 3.89 -0.71 10.80
C PHE A 77 2.42 -1.14 10.88
N GLY A 78 2.02 -1.87 11.93
CA GLY A 78 0.69 -2.46 12.02
C GLY A 78 0.43 -3.58 11.00
N ASN A 79 1.49 -4.11 10.36
CA ASN A 79 1.45 -5.23 9.43
C ASN A 79 2.47 -6.28 9.84
N LYS A 80 2.20 -7.54 9.52
CA LYS A 80 3.02 -8.71 9.84
C LYS A 80 3.39 -9.49 8.58
N GLN A 81 4.57 -10.08 8.56
CA GLN A 81 5.02 -10.98 7.51
C GLN A 81 5.47 -12.29 8.12
N ALA A 82 5.03 -13.42 7.55
CA ALA A 82 5.48 -14.74 7.97
C ALA A 82 6.93 -14.94 7.54
N VAL A 83 7.77 -15.34 8.50
CA VAL A 83 9.21 -15.57 8.28
C VAL A 83 9.63 -16.93 8.80
N ARG A 84 10.72 -17.45 8.23
CA ARG A 84 11.45 -18.60 8.72
C ARG A 84 12.83 -18.11 9.14
N CYS A 85 13.15 -18.27 10.41
CA CYS A 85 14.44 -17.89 10.94
C CYS A 85 15.31 -19.11 11.22
N GLU A 86 16.61 -18.95 11.00
CA GLU A 86 17.64 -19.97 11.19
C GLU A 86 18.79 -19.36 11.98
N TRP A 87 19.40 -20.12 12.90
CA TRP A 87 20.55 -19.65 13.66
C TRP A 87 21.77 -19.55 12.75
N ASP A 88 22.50 -18.44 12.84
CA ASP A 88 23.73 -18.18 12.08
C ASP A 88 24.93 -18.92 12.69
N ASP A 89 24.88 -19.23 13.98
CA ASP A 89 25.93 -19.95 14.69
C ASP A 89 25.61 -21.47 14.77
N PRO A 90 26.47 -22.35 14.17
CA PRO A 90 26.27 -23.79 14.20
C PRO A 90 26.32 -24.39 15.62
N GLU A 91 27.06 -23.80 16.57
CA GLU A 91 27.15 -24.32 17.94
C GLU A 91 25.80 -24.16 18.68
N LEU A 92 25.09 -23.05 18.41
CA LEU A 92 23.75 -22.79 18.94
C LEU A 92 22.67 -23.66 18.26
N ALA A 93 22.82 -23.90 16.95
CA ALA A 93 21.94 -24.77 16.19
C ALA A 93 21.99 -26.22 16.71
N ASP A 94 23.18 -26.71 17.03
CA ASP A 94 23.39 -28.08 17.54
C ASP A 94 22.90 -28.24 18.98
N ARG A 95 23.09 -27.24 19.85
CA ARG A 95 22.59 -27.26 21.23
C ARG A 95 21.07 -27.43 21.29
N LYS A 96 20.33 -26.82 20.35
CA LYS A 96 18.86 -26.98 20.24
C LYS A 96 18.44 -28.41 19.89
N ASN A 97 19.20 -29.10 19.03
CA ASN A 97 18.90 -30.49 18.69
C ASN A 97 19.08 -31.42 19.90
N GLN A 98 19.94 -31.04 20.86
CA GLN A 98 20.26 -31.84 22.03
C GLN A 98 19.36 -31.56 23.25
N THR A 99 18.82 -30.34 23.39
CA THR A 99 17.94 -29.94 24.51
C THR A 99 16.45 -30.24 24.30
N VAL A 100 16.05 -30.91 23.20
CA VAL A 100 14.65 -31.35 22.95
C VAL A 100 14.11 -32.28 24.06
N ILE A 101 14.96 -32.77 24.96
CA ILE A 101 14.60 -33.79 25.96
C ILE A 101 14.16 -33.18 27.31
N TYR A 102 14.67 -32.03 27.77
CA TYR A 102 14.20 -31.35 29.00
C TYR A 102 14.64 -29.87 28.99
N ASP A 103 13.73 -28.92 28.77
CA ASP A 103 13.68 -27.59 29.42
C ASP A 103 12.61 -26.69 28.75
N ASP A 104 11.79 -26.04 29.59
CA ASP A 104 10.64 -25.17 29.23
C ASP A 104 11.09 -23.79 28.69
N ASP A 105 12.40 -23.50 28.72
CA ASP A 105 13.00 -22.21 28.36
C ASP A 105 13.72 -22.23 26.99
N SER A 106 13.23 -23.02 26.03
CA SER A 106 13.80 -23.01 24.67
C SER A 106 13.46 -21.69 23.95
N ILE A 107 14.49 -20.92 23.58
CA ILE A 107 14.35 -19.68 22.80
C ILE A 107 13.73 -20.03 21.44
N SER A 108 12.42 -19.79 21.30
CA SER A 108 11.71 -19.98 20.05
C SER A 108 11.95 -18.78 19.12
N LEU A 109 12.35 -19.06 17.88
CA LEU A 109 12.57 -18.00 16.89
C LEU A 109 11.21 -17.45 16.43
N PRO A 110 11.13 -16.16 16.11
CA PRO A 110 9.88 -15.55 15.71
C PRO A 110 9.37 -16.14 14.39
N SER A 111 8.08 -16.39 14.33
CA SER A 111 7.38 -16.80 13.10
C SER A 111 6.86 -15.61 12.28
N PHE A 112 6.81 -14.42 12.89
CA PHE A 112 6.33 -13.18 12.26
C PHE A 112 7.25 -12.00 12.55
N LEU A 113 7.44 -11.14 11.55
CA LEU A 113 8.14 -9.86 11.68
C LEU A 113 7.29 -8.71 11.17
N ALA A 114 7.63 -7.49 11.59
CA ALA A 114 7.00 -6.26 11.12
C ALA A 114 7.35 -6.03 9.63
N CYS A 115 6.40 -5.53 8.85
CA CYS A 115 6.63 -5.26 7.43
C CYS A 115 5.99 -3.94 6.98
N PRO A 116 6.67 -3.17 6.09
CA PRO A 116 6.20 -1.85 5.73
C PRO A 116 5.06 -1.86 4.70
N ARG A 117 4.99 -2.87 3.82
CA ARG A 117 4.16 -2.82 2.60
C ARG A 117 3.31 -4.06 2.40
N VAL A 118 2.00 -3.86 2.34
CA VAL A 118 0.99 -4.91 2.09
C VAL A 118 0.54 -4.87 0.63
N LYS A 119 0.94 -5.86 -0.16
CA LYS A 119 0.68 -5.93 -1.62
C LYS A 119 -0.80 -5.79 -1.98
N SER A 120 -1.70 -6.43 -1.22
CA SER A 120 -3.14 -6.42 -1.49
C SER A 120 -3.76 -5.03 -1.33
N VAL A 121 -3.32 -4.29 -0.32
CA VAL A 121 -3.79 -2.93 -0.03
C VAL A 121 -3.28 -1.96 -1.09
N GLU A 122 -1.99 -2.05 -1.45
CA GLU A 122 -1.39 -1.21 -2.48
C GLU A 122 -2.05 -1.39 -3.84
N ARG A 123 -2.29 -2.65 -4.24
CA ARG A 123 -2.98 -2.95 -5.50
C ARG A 123 -4.37 -2.33 -5.56
N SER A 124 -5.15 -2.42 -4.47
CA SER A 124 -6.48 -1.80 -4.43
C SER A 124 -6.41 -0.27 -4.54
N ARG A 125 -5.43 0.37 -3.88
CA ARG A 125 -5.22 1.82 -3.97
C ARG A 125 -4.82 2.25 -5.39
N PHE A 126 -3.91 1.50 -6.01
CA PHE A 126 -3.48 1.74 -7.38
C PHE A 126 -4.64 1.65 -8.37
N ILE A 127 -5.47 0.60 -8.27
CA ILE A 127 -6.63 0.43 -9.14
C ILE A 127 -7.63 1.58 -8.98
N LYS A 128 -7.91 2.02 -7.75
CA LYS A 128 -8.81 3.17 -7.51
C LYS A 128 -8.31 4.45 -8.14
N PHE A 129 -7.00 4.70 -8.04
CA PHE A 129 -6.37 5.87 -8.66
C PHE A 129 -6.45 5.80 -10.19
N GLU A 130 -6.12 4.66 -10.77
CA GLU A 130 -6.13 4.46 -12.21
C GLU A 130 -7.54 4.62 -12.80
N VAL A 131 -8.54 4.00 -12.17
CA VAL A 131 -9.95 4.13 -12.60
C VAL A 131 -10.40 5.58 -12.58
N LEU A 132 -10.02 6.37 -11.58
CA LEU A 132 -10.36 7.78 -11.53
C LEU A 132 -9.77 8.55 -12.71
N ASN A 133 -8.49 8.35 -13.03
CA ASN A 133 -7.85 9.02 -14.16
C ASN A 133 -8.48 8.62 -15.50
N VAL A 134 -8.75 7.34 -15.70
CA VAL A 134 -9.40 6.82 -16.92
C VAL A 134 -10.80 7.43 -17.07
N THR A 135 -11.58 7.54 -15.98
CA THR A 135 -12.91 8.17 -16.04
C THR A 135 -12.82 9.64 -16.45
N ILE A 136 -11.88 10.42 -15.87
CA ILE A 136 -11.64 11.83 -16.26
C ILE A 136 -11.24 11.94 -17.73
N ALA A 137 -10.36 11.07 -18.22
CA ALA A 137 -9.95 11.04 -19.61
C ALA A 137 -11.17 10.79 -20.54
N ILE A 138 -12.00 9.79 -20.26
CA ILE A 138 -13.19 9.46 -21.05
C ILE A 138 -14.15 10.66 -21.12
N LEU A 139 -14.38 11.36 -20.00
CA LEU A 139 -15.30 12.49 -19.98
C LEU A 139 -14.78 13.68 -20.76
N SER A 140 -13.47 13.94 -20.69
CA SER A 140 -12.86 15.01 -21.47
C SER A 140 -13.06 14.78 -22.97
N VAL A 141 -12.87 13.53 -23.44
CA VAL A 141 -13.12 13.13 -24.82
C VAL A 141 -14.60 13.26 -25.18
N LEU A 142 -15.52 12.82 -24.31
CA LEU A 142 -16.96 12.93 -24.55
C LEU A 142 -17.41 14.40 -24.66
N ILE A 143 -16.93 15.26 -23.77
CA ILE A 143 -17.22 16.71 -23.82
C ILE A 143 -16.65 17.32 -25.10
N PHE A 144 -15.45 16.94 -25.51
CA PHE A 144 -14.82 17.40 -26.74
C PHE A 144 -15.64 17.00 -27.98
N ILE A 145 -16.02 15.72 -28.11
CA ILE A 145 -16.84 15.23 -29.23
C ILE A 145 -18.20 15.93 -29.24
N TRP A 146 -18.83 16.10 -28.07
CA TRP A 146 -20.12 16.80 -27.97
C TRP A 146 -20.01 18.26 -28.43
N ARG A 147 -18.96 18.97 -28.01
CA ARG A 147 -18.68 20.34 -28.47
C ARG A 147 -18.45 20.39 -29.98
N GLN A 148 -17.68 19.46 -30.54
CA GLN A 148 -17.46 19.40 -31.98
C GLN A 148 -18.75 19.15 -32.76
N LYS A 149 -19.61 18.24 -32.28
CA LYS A 149 -20.93 17.99 -32.90
C LYS A 149 -21.82 19.23 -32.87
N GLN A 150 -21.82 19.96 -31.76
CA GLN A 150 -22.57 21.21 -31.63
C GLN A 150 -22.12 22.24 -32.67
N VAL A 151 -20.80 22.47 -32.78
CA VAL A 151 -20.24 23.44 -33.74
C VAL A 151 -20.52 23.02 -35.19
N ALA A 152 -20.38 21.73 -35.51
CA ALA A 152 -20.66 21.21 -36.85
C ALA A 152 -22.13 21.41 -37.23
N HIS A 153 -23.07 21.14 -36.33
CA HIS A 153 -24.51 21.34 -36.59
C HIS A 153 -24.84 22.79 -36.97
N GLU A 154 -24.23 23.77 -36.30
CA GLU A 154 -24.41 25.18 -36.62
C GLU A 154 -23.85 25.55 -38.01
N GLN A 155 -22.71 24.98 -38.41
CA GLN A 155 -22.16 25.18 -39.75
C GLN A 155 -23.04 24.54 -40.83
N TYR A 156 -23.58 23.34 -40.59
CA TYR A 156 -24.54 22.70 -41.49
C TYR A 156 -25.80 23.54 -41.68
N GLN A 157 -26.35 24.12 -40.61
CA GLN A 157 -27.50 25.01 -40.71
C GLN A 157 -27.19 26.28 -41.52
N ARG A 158 -26.00 26.87 -41.36
CA ARG A 158 -25.57 28.04 -42.15
C ARG A 158 -25.43 27.70 -43.63
N LEU A 159 -24.92 26.52 -43.96
CA LEU A 159 -24.81 26.04 -45.33
C LEU A 159 -26.19 25.76 -45.94
N ALA A 160 -27.08 25.07 -45.21
CA ALA A 160 -28.44 24.78 -45.67
C ALA A 160 -29.22 26.06 -46.01
N LYS A 161 -29.11 27.10 -45.17
CA LYS A 161 -29.70 28.44 -45.44
C LYS A 161 -29.17 29.09 -46.73
N ARG A 162 -27.93 28.80 -47.13
CA ARG A 162 -27.34 29.32 -48.38
C ARG A 162 -27.78 28.55 -49.62
N ILE A 163 -28.06 27.25 -49.49
CA ILE A 163 -28.44 26.38 -50.61
C ILE A 163 -29.97 26.40 -50.83
N GLY A 164 -30.75 26.98 -49.90
CA GLY A 164 -32.21 27.11 -50.04
C GLY A 164 -32.97 25.80 -49.82
N ILE A 165 -32.30 24.81 -49.22
CA ILE A 165 -32.90 23.52 -48.83
C ILE A 165 -33.47 23.74 -47.42
N VAL A 166 -34.80 23.87 -47.35
CA VAL A 166 -35.58 23.99 -46.10
C VAL A 166 -35.91 22.60 -45.58
#